data_AF-T0ITS4-F1
#
_entry.id   AF-T0ITS4-F1
#
_cell.length_a   1.000
_cell.length_b   1.000
_cell.length_c   1.000
_cell.angle_alpha   90.00
_cell.angle_beta   90.00
_cell.angle_gamma   90.00
#
_symmetry.space_group_name_H-M   'P 1'
#
loop_
_entity.id
_entity.type
_entity.pdbx_description
1 polymer ?
#
loop_
_entity_poly.entity_id
_entity_poly.type
_entity_poly.pdbx_seq_one_letter_code
_entity_poly.pdbx_strand_id
1 'polypeptide(L)' 'MERFEYLDRRRQAALNQAVVADCAKERGRLEDLARAYSKIIGVLKREADSQAGS' A
#
# COMPACT_ATOMS: atom_id res chain seq x y z
N MET A 1 -4.03 -1.86 -15.34
CA MET A 1 -3.83 -0.74 -14.38
C MET A 1 -4.72 -0.83 -13.15
N GLU A 2 -5.95 -1.38 -13.21
CA GLU A 2 -6.89 -1.43 -12.07
C GLU A 2 -6.34 -2.02 -10.75
N ARG A 3 -5.48 -3.04 -10.83
CA ARG A 3 -4.90 -3.68 -9.63
C ARG A 3 -3.99 -2.72 -8.85
N PHE A 4 -3.29 -1.82 -9.53
CA PHE A 4 -2.43 -0.82 -8.88
C PHE A 4 -3.27 0.25 -8.18
N GLU A 5 -4.28 0.76 -8.87
CA GLU A 5 -5.21 1.76 -8.32
C GLU A 5 -5.98 1.23 -7.11
N TYR A 6 -6.35 -0.05 -7.14
CA TYR A 6 -6.97 -0.70 -5.98
C TYR A 6 -6.03 -0.76 -4.77
N LEU A 7 -4.78 -1.21 -4.97
CA LEU A 7 -3.80 -1.32 -3.89
C LEU A 7 -3.41 0.05 -3.34
N ASP A 8 -3.29 1.07 -4.20
CA ASP A 8 -2.97 2.43 -3.74
C ASP A 8 -4.13 3.05 -2.94
N ARG A 9 -5.39 2.83 -3.36
CA ARG A 9 -6.56 3.22 -2.57
C ARG A 9 -6.57 2.55 -1.18
N ARG A 10 -6.22 1.26 -1.09
CA ARG A 10 -6.11 0.56 0.20
C ARG A 10 -4.98 1.07 1.07
N ARG A 11 -3.82 1.38 0.46
CA ARG A 11 -2.69 2.01 1.16
C ARG A 11 -3.11 3.35 1.74
N GLN A 12 -3.79 4.19 0.96
CA GLN A 12 -4.23 5.51 1.43
C GLN A 12 -5.30 5.41 2.52
N ALA A 13 -6.23 4.47 2.41
CA ALA A 13 -7.22 4.23 3.45
C ALA A 13 -6.57 3.81 4.78
N ALA A 14 -5.56 2.93 4.75
CA ALA A 14 -4.83 2.52 5.95
C ALA A 14 -4.07 3.69 6.60
N LEU A 15 -3.45 4.57 5.80
CA LEU A 15 -2.82 5.79 6.31
C LEU A 15 -3.82 6.74 6.96
N ASN A 16 -4.96 6.97 6.32
CA ASN A 16 -6.01 7.83 6.87
C ASN A 16 -6.55 7.27 8.19
N GLN A 17 -6.75 5.95 8.27
CA GLN A 17 -7.16 5.28 9.50
C GLN A 17 -6.09 5.42 10.60
N ALA A 18 -4.80 5.30 10.27
CA ALA A 18 -3.72 5.50 11.22
C ALA A 18 -3.70 6.93 11.80
N VAL A 19 -4.00 7.94 10.97
CA VAL A 19 -4.05 9.35 11.39
C VAL A 19 -5.15 9.60 12.41
N VAL A 20 -6.31 8.97 12.25
CA VAL A 20 -7.47 9.16 13.14
C VAL A 20 -7.56 8.12 14.26
N ALA A 21 -6.58 7.22 14.37
CA ALA A 21 -6.57 6.18 15.39
C ALA A 21 -6.10 6.74 16.75
N ASP A 22 -6.99 6.74 17.74
CA ASP A 22 -6.67 7.16 19.11
C ASP A 22 -5.77 6.16 19.85
N CYS A 23 -5.80 4.88 19.45
CA CYS A 23 -5.03 3.81 20.07
C CYS A 23 -3.70 3.60 19.33
N ALA A 24 -2.57 3.75 20.04
CA ALA A 24 -1.22 3.59 19.49
C ALA A 24 -0.98 2.20 18.85
N LYS A 25 -1.56 1.14 19.43
CA LYS A 25 -1.45 -0.23 18.89
C LYS A 25 -2.17 -0.36 17.54
N GLU A 26 -3.36 0.21 17.44
CA GLU A 26 -4.14 0.17 16.20
C GLU A 26 -3.49 1.05 15.13
N ARG A 27 -2.97 2.23 15.51
CA ARG A 27 -2.16 3.07 14.63
C ARG A 27 -0.97 2.31 14.04
N GLY A 28 -0.19 1.64 14.88
CA GLY A 28 0.95 0.84 14.42
C GLY A 28 0.55 -0.26 13.44
N ARG A 29 -0.55 -0.98 13.74
CA ARG A 29 -1.09 -2.01 12.84
C ARG A 29 -1.48 -1.45 11.46
N LEU A 30 -2.10 -0.27 11.44
CA LEU A 30 -2.54 0.37 10.21
C LEU A 30 -1.37 0.92 9.39
N GLU A 31 -0.35 1.47 10.06
CA GLU A 31 0.91 1.87 9.43
C GLU A 31 1.63 0.67 8.81
N ASP A 32 1.70 -0.47 9.52
CA ASP A 32 2.32 -1.70 9.00
C ASP A 32 1.57 -2.24 7.77
N LEU A 33 0.24 -2.17 7.81
CA LEU A 33 -0.60 -2.54 6.67
C LEU A 33 -0.33 -1.62 5.45
N ALA A 34 -0.20 -0.31 5.67
CA ALA A 34 0.15 0.63 4.61
C ALA A 34 1.54 0.34 4.02
N ARG A 35 2.54 0.00 4.85
CA ARG A 35 3.88 -0.41 4.39
C ARG A 35 3.82 -1.69 3.56
N ALA A 36 3.03 -2.68 3.98
CA ALA A 36 2.86 -3.92 3.21
C ALA A 36 2.29 -3.65 1.81
N TYR A 37 1.26 -2.81 1.69
CA TYR A 37 0.72 -2.43 0.39
C TYR A 37 1.74 -1.69 -0.48
N SER A 38 2.52 -0.77 0.11
CA SER A 38 3.59 -0.06 -0.62
C SER A 38 4.62 -1.03 -1.21
N LYS A 39 5.04 -2.05 -0.44
CA LYS A 39 5.98 -3.09 -0.92
C LYS A 39 5.41 -3.89 -2.09
N ILE A 40 4.14 -4.32 -2.00
CA ILE A 40 3.48 -5.07 -3.08
C ILE A 40 3.41 -4.22 -4.35
N ILE A 41 3.00 -2.96 -4.24
CA ILE A 41 2.96 -2.03 -5.39
C ILE A 41 4.34 -1.90 -6.02
N GLY A 42 5.40 -1.76 -5.21
CA GLY A 42 6.78 -1.67 -5.69
C GLY A 42 7.25 -2.91 -6.46
N VAL A 43 6.89 -4.11 -6.00
CA VAL A 43 7.19 -5.37 -6.72
C VAL A 43 6.44 -5.41 -8.05
N LEU A 44 5.14 -5.17 -8.04
CA LEU A 44 4.31 -5.22 -9.24
C LEU A 44 4.75 -4.19 -10.30
N LYS A 45 5.22 -3.01 -9.90
CA LYS A 45 5.78 -2.02 -10.82
C LYS A 45 7.03 -2.54 -11.52
N ARG A 46 7.99 -3.09 -10.75
CA ARG A 46 9.22 -3.67 -11.33
C ARG A 46 8.93 -4.84 -12.28
N GLU A 47 7.94 -5.67 -11.94
CA GLU A 47 7.50 -6.77 -12.83
C GLU A 47 6.91 -6.23 -14.13
N ALA A 48 6.05 -5.20 -14.06
CA ALA A 48 5.49 -4.55 -15.24
C ALA A 48 6.57 -3.90 -16.12
N ASP A 49 7.54 -3.21 -15.51
CA ASP A 49 8.66 -2.59 -16.23
C ASP A 49 9.57 -3.64 -16.89
N SER A 50 9.78 -4.78 -16.21
CA SER A 50 10.57 -5.90 -16.75
C SER A 50 9.88 -6.61 -17.91
N GLN A 51 8.54 -6.68 -17.91
CA GLN A 51 7.76 -7.25 -19.01
C GLN A 51 7.61 -6.30 -20.20
N ALA A 52 7.65 -4.98 -19.98
CA ALA A 52 7.53 -3.99 -21.04
C ALA A 52 8.85 -3.77 -21.81
N GLY A 53 9.99 -4.19 -21.25
CA GLY A 53 11.32 -4.05 -21.85
C GLY A 53 11.87 -5.29 -22.55
N SER A 54 11.08 -6.37 -22.67
CA SER A 54 11.44 -7.63 -23.34
C SER A 54 10.62 -7.86 -24.60
#